data_AF-A0AAW9IXU6-F1
#
_entry.id   AF-A0AAW9IXU6-F1
#
_cell.length_a   1.000
_cell.length_b   1.000
_cell.length_c   1.000
_cell.angle_alpha   90.00
_cell.angle_beta   90.00
_cell.angle_gamma   90.00
#
_symmetry.space_group_name_H-M   'P 1'
#
loop_
_entity.id
_entity.type
_entity.pdbx_description
1 polymer ?
#
loop_
_entity_poly.entity_id
_entity_poly.type
_entity_poly.pdbx_seq_one_letter_code
_entity_poly.pdbx_strand_id
1 'polypeptide(L)'
;IDWAAGGVGASDYGSIKNISISMLVLIGTLLLNRYGKGMLSSASILIGMLVGYIVCIPLGLVDFTAVKEASWISIPKIFEYGVTFDLKALIAFIPAYFVTAIETVGCLKAIGEVSEVDMNEKRIGAGVLSDGIGSMIGGVVGTLPNTTFSQNVGLIP
;
A
#
# COMPACT_ATOMS: atom_id res chain seq x y z
N ILE A 1 5.67 -12.31 -7.09
CA ILE A 1 5.65 -13.79 -6.97
C ILE A 1 6.51 -14.23 -5.80
N ASP A 2 7.67 -13.60 -5.62
CA ASP A 2 8.62 -13.91 -4.54
C ASP A 2 8.01 -13.92 -3.14
N TRP A 3 7.12 -12.97 -2.84
CA TRP A 3 6.35 -12.93 -1.58
C TRP A 3 5.46 -14.17 -1.38
N ALA A 4 4.80 -14.63 -2.44
CA ALA A 4 3.97 -15.84 -2.39
C ALA A 4 4.80 -17.13 -2.34
N ALA A 5 6.07 -17.06 -2.76
CA ALA A 5 7.02 -18.14 -2.70
C ALA A 5 7.76 -18.23 -1.35
N GLY A 6 7.51 -17.33 -0.39
CA GLY A 6 8.19 -17.35 0.92
C GLY A 6 9.36 -16.37 1.05
N GLY A 7 9.62 -15.55 0.03
CA GLY A 7 10.64 -14.50 0.06
C GLY A 7 11.95 -14.88 -0.63
N VAL A 8 12.62 -13.88 -1.21
CA VAL A 8 13.88 -14.10 -1.95
C VAL A 8 14.95 -14.64 -0.99
N GLY A 9 15.49 -15.83 -1.29
CA GLY A 9 16.53 -16.48 -0.48
C GLY A 9 16.03 -17.36 0.66
N ALA A 10 14.71 -17.60 0.77
CA ALA A 10 14.16 -18.51 1.77
C ALA A 10 14.53 -19.97 1.49
N SER A 11 14.84 -20.74 2.55
CA SER A 11 15.14 -22.18 2.44
C SER A 11 13.96 -23.01 1.91
N ASP A 12 12.75 -22.49 2.07
CA ASP A 12 11.49 -23.08 1.63
C ASP A 12 10.86 -22.28 0.47
N TYR A 13 11.70 -21.68 -0.37
CA TYR A 13 11.24 -20.95 -1.55
C TYR A 13 10.36 -21.81 -2.45
N GLY A 14 9.18 -21.30 -2.79
CA GLY A 14 8.18 -21.98 -3.60
C GLY A 14 7.54 -23.18 -2.90
N SER A 15 7.62 -23.28 -1.56
CA SER A 15 6.97 -24.37 -0.84
C SER A 15 5.46 -24.38 -1.09
N ILE A 16 4.89 -25.60 -1.16
CA ILE A 16 3.45 -25.75 -1.38
C ILE A 16 2.65 -25.06 -0.27
N LYS A 17 3.19 -25.01 0.95
CA LYS A 17 2.58 -24.32 2.09
C LYS A 17 2.44 -22.81 1.83
N ASN A 18 3.51 -22.14 1.41
CA ASN A 18 3.49 -20.69 1.16
C ASN A 18 2.57 -20.32 -0.02
N ILE A 19 2.60 -21.14 -1.08
CA ILE A 19 1.74 -20.95 -2.24
C ILE A 19 0.27 -21.19 -1.88
N SER A 20 -0.05 -22.24 -1.12
CA SER A 20 -1.42 -22.53 -0.70
C SER A 20 -2.01 -21.42 0.18
N ILE A 21 -1.24 -20.87 1.12
CA ILE A 21 -1.68 -19.74 1.95
C ILE A 21 -1.92 -18.50 1.08
N SER A 22 -0.99 -18.18 0.18
CA SER A 22 -1.12 -17.04 -0.73
C SER A 22 -2.35 -17.16 -1.64
N MET A 23 -2.62 -18.36 -2.15
CA MET A 23 -3.81 -18.66 -2.95
C MET A 23 -5.10 -18.53 -2.13
N LEU A 24 -5.10 -18.99 -0.88
CA LEU A 24 -6.24 -18.82 0.03
C LEU A 24 -6.57 -17.34 0.25
N VAL A 25 -5.55 -16.53 0.56
CA VAL A 25 -5.72 -15.08 0.76
C VAL A 25 -6.20 -14.40 -0.52
N LEU A 26 -5.61 -14.73 -1.66
CA LEU A 26 -5.98 -14.15 -2.96
C LEU A 26 -7.42 -14.49 -3.34
N ILE A 27 -7.78 -15.78 -3.32
CA ILE A 27 -9.13 -16.24 -3.67
C ILE A 27 -10.15 -15.66 -2.69
N GLY A 28 -9.88 -15.69 -1.39
CA GLY A 28 -10.75 -15.12 -0.37
C GLY A 28 -10.99 -13.62 -0.60
N THR A 29 -9.92 -12.87 -0.87
CA THR A 29 -10.00 -11.44 -1.18
C THR A 29 -10.83 -11.18 -2.44
N LEU A 30 -10.59 -11.92 -3.52
CA LEU A 30 -11.32 -11.75 -4.78
C LEU A 30 -12.81 -12.10 -4.65
N LEU A 31 -13.13 -13.18 -3.94
CA LEU A 31 -14.52 -13.57 -3.68
C LEU A 31 -15.23 -12.52 -2.83
N LEU A 32 -14.59 -12.01 -1.78
CA LEU A 32 -15.15 -10.95 -0.94
C LEU A 32 -15.29 -9.63 -1.71
N ASN A 33 -14.33 -9.28 -2.55
CA ASN A 33 -14.42 -8.07 -3.36
C ASN A 33 -15.55 -8.16 -4.39
N ARG A 34 -15.72 -9.32 -5.04
CA ARG A 34 -16.74 -9.54 -6.08
C ARG A 34 -18.15 -9.71 -5.53
N TYR A 35 -18.32 -10.44 -4.43
CA TYR A 35 -19.64 -10.75 -3.87
C TYR A 35 -20.02 -9.89 -2.66
N GLY A 36 -19.04 -9.23 -2.03
CA GLY A 36 -19.29 -8.28 -0.95
C GLY A 36 -19.98 -7.02 -1.47
N LYS A 37 -20.76 -6.37 -0.60
CA LYS A 37 -21.46 -5.12 -0.91
C LYS A 37 -20.96 -4.00 0.00
N GLY A 38 -20.88 -2.79 -0.55
CA GLY A 38 -20.45 -1.59 0.16
C GLY A 38 -19.09 -1.80 0.83
N MET A 39 -19.03 -1.49 2.13
CA MET A 39 -17.80 -1.56 2.94
C MET A 39 -17.13 -2.95 2.94
N LEU A 40 -17.88 -4.04 2.78
CA LEU A 40 -17.31 -5.39 2.77
C LEU A 40 -16.46 -5.65 1.53
N SER A 41 -16.83 -5.07 0.37
CA SER A 41 -16.04 -5.19 -0.85
C SER A 41 -14.73 -4.41 -0.75
N SER A 42 -14.78 -3.20 -0.18
CA SER A 42 -13.59 -2.36 0.02
C SER A 42 -12.66 -2.87 1.11
N ALA A 43 -13.19 -3.49 2.16
CA ALA A 43 -12.40 -4.12 3.23
C ALA A 43 -11.89 -5.53 2.90
N SER A 44 -12.21 -6.06 1.71
CA SER A 44 -11.88 -7.43 1.30
C SER A 44 -10.40 -7.78 1.46
N ILE A 45 -9.48 -6.87 1.10
CA ILE A 45 -8.04 -7.07 1.24
C ILE A 45 -7.64 -7.20 2.71
N LEU A 46 -8.17 -6.34 3.59
CA LEU A 46 -7.91 -6.39 5.02
C LEU A 46 -8.41 -7.71 5.62
N ILE A 47 -9.63 -8.13 5.26
CA ILE A 47 -10.22 -9.37 5.74
C ILE A 47 -9.41 -10.58 5.23
N GLY A 48 -9.01 -10.58 3.96
CA GLY A 48 -8.18 -11.62 3.37
C GLY A 48 -6.83 -11.76 4.10
N MET A 49 -6.17 -10.64 4.39
CA MET A 49 -4.93 -10.62 5.17
C MET A 49 -5.14 -11.16 6.59
N LEU A 50 -6.21 -10.77 7.28
CA LEU A 50 -6.52 -11.26 8.63
C LEU A 50 -6.76 -12.78 8.63
N VAL A 51 -7.53 -13.30 7.67
CA VAL A 51 -7.77 -14.74 7.53
C VAL A 51 -6.45 -15.47 7.28
N GLY A 52 -5.61 -14.97 6.36
CA GLY A 52 -4.29 -15.53 6.10
C GLY A 52 -3.41 -15.56 7.35
N TYR A 53 -3.37 -14.44 8.10
CA TYR A 53 -2.62 -14.34 9.33
C TYR A 53 -3.08 -15.35 10.39
N ILE A 54 -4.39 -15.50 10.59
CA ILE A 54 -4.97 -16.48 11.53
C ILE A 54 -4.61 -17.91 11.13
N VAL A 55 -4.61 -18.23 9.83
CA VAL A 55 -4.20 -19.56 9.33
C VAL A 55 -2.71 -19.82 9.57
N CYS A 56 -1.85 -18.80 9.50
CA CYS A 56 -0.42 -18.92 9.75
C CYS A 56 -0.06 -19.23 11.21
N ILE A 57 -0.90 -18.81 12.18
CA ILE A 57 -0.66 -19.01 13.63
C ILE A 57 -0.54 -20.51 13.99
N PRO A 58 -1.54 -21.38 13.74
CA PRO A 58 -1.44 -22.81 14.08
C PRO A 58 -0.39 -23.54 13.24
N LEU A 59 0.04 -22.98 12.10
CA LEU A 59 1.11 -23.51 11.27
C LEU A 59 2.51 -23.17 11.79
N GLY A 60 2.62 -22.37 12.86
CA GLY A 60 3.89 -21.96 13.46
C GLY A 60 4.70 -20.99 12.59
N LEU A 61 4.05 -20.28 11.66
CA LEU A 61 4.69 -19.36 10.72
C LEU A 61 4.74 -17.91 11.23
N VAL A 62 4.21 -17.65 12.43
CA VAL A 62 4.11 -16.31 13.01
C VAL A 62 5.00 -16.21 14.24
N ASP A 63 5.95 -15.28 14.21
CA ASP A 63 6.78 -14.91 15.36
C ASP A 63 6.25 -13.63 16.02
N PHE A 64 5.88 -13.74 17.29
CA PHE A 64 5.34 -12.63 18.09
C PHE A 64 6.41 -11.88 18.89
N THR A 65 7.69 -12.23 18.76
CA THR A 65 8.80 -11.60 19.51
C THR A 65 8.84 -10.09 19.27
N ALA A 66 8.76 -9.65 18.02
CA ALA A 66 8.75 -8.22 17.67
C ALA A 66 7.57 -7.46 18.30
N VAL A 67 6.40 -8.10 18.44
CA VAL A 67 5.23 -7.50 19.09
C VAL A 67 5.44 -7.37 20.60
N LYS A 68 6.07 -8.37 21.22
CA LYS A 68 6.37 -8.38 22.65
C LYS A 68 7.42 -7.34 23.04
N GLU A 69 8.40 -7.11 22.18
CA GLU A 69 9.50 -6.15 22.40
C GLU A 69 9.14 -4.71 21.96
N ALA A 70 8.05 -4.54 21.22
CA ALA A 70 7.61 -3.24 20.76
C ALA A 70 7.25 -2.31 21.93
N SER A 71 7.64 -1.04 21.80
CA SER A 71 7.19 0.02 22.72
C SER A 71 5.74 0.41 22.43
N TRP A 72 4.99 0.77 23.48
CA TRP A 72 3.62 1.25 23.35
C TRP A 72 3.48 2.54 22.55
N ILE A 73 4.51 3.38 22.56
CA ILE A 73 4.60 4.62 21.80
C ILE A 73 5.90 4.61 21.02
N SER A 74 5.82 4.90 19.73
CA SER A 74 6.98 5.09 18.86
C SER A 74 6.79 6.38 18.06
N ILE A 75 7.82 7.22 18.04
CA ILE A 75 7.81 8.49 17.31
C ILE A 75 8.57 8.28 15.99
N PRO A 76 8.09 8.84 14.85
CA PRO A 76 8.81 8.75 13.59
C PRO A 76 10.24 9.26 13.73
N LYS A 77 11.20 8.46 13.27
CA LYS A 77 12.62 8.80 13.33
C LYS A 77 12.97 9.63 12.10
N ILE A 78 13.30 10.90 12.33
CA ILE A 78 13.66 11.83 11.27
C ILE A 78 15.04 11.47 10.73
N PHE A 79 15.13 11.25 9.42
CA PHE A 79 16.34 10.87 8.69
C PHE A 79 17.06 9.63 9.23
N GLU A 80 16.33 8.62 9.71
CA GLU A 80 16.90 7.36 10.23
C GLU A 80 17.90 6.71 9.27
N TYR A 81 17.63 6.78 7.97
CA TYR A 81 18.46 6.17 6.92
C TYR A 81 19.50 7.14 6.31
N GLY A 82 19.62 8.35 6.86
CA GLY A 82 20.48 9.41 6.33
C GLY A 82 19.90 10.12 5.09
N VAL A 83 20.56 11.19 4.67
CA VAL A 83 20.20 11.95 3.46
C VAL A 83 21.39 11.93 2.50
N THR A 84 21.23 11.22 1.40
CA THR A 84 22.20 11.19 0.30
C THR A 84 21.50 11.50 -1.01
N PHE A 85 22.12 12.35 -1.82
CA PHE A 85 21.62 12.65 -3.15
C PHE A 85 22.38 11.81 -4.17
N ASP A 86 21.70 10.84 -4.77
CA ASP A 86 22.22 10.04 -5.88
C ASP A 86 21.43 10.38 -7.15
N LEU A 87 22.12 11.02 -8.10
CA LEU A 87 21.53 11.41 -9.38
C LEU A 87 21.10 10.20 -10.21
N LYS A 88 21.80 9.07 -10.12
CA LYS A 88 21.43 7.84 -10.84
C LYS A 88 20.15 7.26 -10.28
N ALA A 89 20.01 7.22 -8.94
CA ALA A 89 18.79 6.78 -8.28
C ALA A 89 17.61 7.70 -8.62
N LEU A 90 17.83 9.02 -8.62
CA LEU A 90 16.80 9.99 -9.02
C LEU A 90 16.30 9.73 -10.45
N ILE A 91 17.22 9.61 -11.42
CA ILE A 91 16.86 9.38 -12.83
C ILE A 91 16.09 8.05 -12.98
N ALA A 92 16.51 7.00 -12.27
CA ALA A 92 15.81 5.72 -12.28
C ALA A 92 14.40 5.79 -11.69
N PHE A 93 14.17 6.68 -10.71
CA PHE A 93 12.89 6.80 -10.01
C PHE A 93 11.89 7.74 -10.70
N ILE A 94 12.36 8.71 -11.50
CA ILE A 94 11.53 9.68 -12.21
C ILE A 94 10.35 9.02 -12.97
N PRO A 95 10.53 7.96 -13.78
CA PRO A 95 9.42 7.34 -14.51
C PRO A 95 8.34 6.78 -13.59
N ALA A 96 8.73 6.13 -12.48
CA ALA A 96 7.78 5.61 -11.50
C ALA A 96 6.96 6.74 -10.87
N TYR A 97 7.60 7.87 -10.56
CA TYR A 97 6.93 9.03 -9.99
C TYR A 97 6.03 9.77 -11.00
N PHE A 98 6.36 9.74 -12.29
CA PHE A 98 5.44 10.25 -13.32
C PHE A 98 4.14 9.44 -13.36
N VAL A 99 4.21 8.12 -13.17
CA VAL A 99 3.02 7.26 -13.12
C VAL A 99 2.14 7.64 -11.93
N THR A 100 2.72 7.87 -10.74
CA THR A 100 1.95 8.26 -9.55
C THR A 100 1.33 9.65 -9.70
N ALA A 101 2.01 10.60 -10.35
CA ALA A 101 1.44 11.91 -10.64
C ALA A 101 0.21 11.81 -11.56
N ILE A 102 0.28 10.99 -12.61
CA ILE A 102 -0.86 10.73 -13.52
C ILE A 102 -2.01 10.05 -12.78
N GLU A 103 -1.70 9.07 -11.92
CA GLU A 103 -2.68 8.40 -11.07
C GLU A 103 -3.41 9.38 -10.15
N THR A 104 -2.66 10.29 -9.50
CA THR A 104 -3.23 11.34 -8.64
C THR A 104 -4.16 12.26 -9.42
N VAL A 105 -3.80 12.67 -10.64
CA VAL A 105 -4.70 13.46 -11.50
C VAL A 105 -5.99 12.69 -11.80
N GLY A 106 -5.89 11.40 -12.14
CA GLY A 106 -7.04 10.54 -12.40
C GLY A 106 -7.96 10.41 -11.19
N CYS A 107 -7.39 10.14 -10.01
CA CYS A 107 -8.15 10.01 -8.77
C CYS A 107 -8.82 11.32 -8.36
N LEU A 108 -8.13 12.46 -8.47
CA LEU A 108 -8.71 13.77 -8.16
C LEU A 108 -9.90 14.09 -9.05
N LYS A 109 -9.80 13.81 -10.36
CA LYS A 109 -10.92 13.99 -11.29
C LYS A 109 -12.10 13.09 -10.95
N ALA A 110 -11.83 11.80 -10.68
CA ALA A 110 -12.87 10.84 -10.32
C ALA A 110 -13.56 11.21 -9.00
N ILE A 111 -12.82 11.66 -7.98
CA ILE A 111 -13.40 12.18 -6.73
C ILE A 111 -14.24 13.43 -7.01
N GLY A 112 -13.74 14.35 -7.84
CA GLY A 112 -14.48 15.56 -8.22
C GLY A 112 -15.82 15.25 -8.87
N GLU A 113 -15.84 14.26 -9.77
CA GLU A 113 -17.07 13.80 -10.44
C GLU A 113 -18.05 13.19 -9.44
N VAL A 114 -17.61 12.25 -8.61
CA VAL A 114 -18.48 11.57 -7.63
C VAL A 114 -18.95 12.52 -6.52
N SER A 115 -18.12 13.50 -6.15
CA SER A 115 -18.45 14.47 -5.10
C SER A 115 -19.20 15.72 -5.61
N GLU A 116 -19.50 15.78 -6.91
CA GLU A 116 -20.08 16.96 -7.57
C GLU A 116 -19.26 18.25 -7.35
N VAL A 117 -17.94 18.14 -7.25
CA VAL A 117 -17.02 19.25 -7.03
C VAL A 117 -16.17 19.50 -8.28
N ASP A 118 -16.25 20.71 -8.83
CA ASP A 118 -15.43 21.09 -9.99
C ASP A 118 -13.92 21.05 -9.69
N MET A 119 -13.23 20.19 -10.43
CA MET A 119 -11.78 20.01 -10.41
C MET A 119 -11.13 20.69 -11.62
N ASN A 120 -11.10 22.03 -11.57
CA ASN A 120 -10.34 22.80 -12.55
C ASN A 120 -8.82 22.52 -12.46
N GLU A 121 -8.08 22.93 -13.51
CA GLU A 121 -6.64 22.67 -13.64
C GLU A 121 -5.83 23.19 -12.44
N LYS A 122 -6.21 24.34 -11.88
CA LYS A 122 -5.54 24.92 -10.71
C LYS A 122 -5.70 24.04 -9.48
N ARG A 123 -6.90 23.50 -9.25
CA ARG A 123 -7.19 22.63 -8.11
C ARG A 123 -6.54 21.26 -8.25
N ILE A 124 -6.54 20.70 -9.46
CA ILE A 124 -5.79 19.48 -9.78
C ILE A 124 -4.29 19.71 -9.54
N GLY A 125 -3.74 20.81 -10.06
CA GLY A 125 -2.33 21.17 -9.85
C GLY A 125 -1.97 21.33 -8.37
N ALA A 126 -2.85 21.93 -7.57
CA ALA A 126 -2.68 22.01 -6.11
C ALA A 126 -2.74 20.64 -5.42
N GLY A 127 -3.59 19.73 -5.90
CA GLY A 127 -3.66 18.35 -5.42
C GLY A 127 -2.40 17.56 -5.72
N VAL A 128 -1.88 17.62 -6.94
CA VAL A 128 -0.60 17.00 -7.34
C VAL A 128 0.57 17.59 -6.55
N LEU A 129 0.59 18.91 -6.32
CA LEU A 129 1.60 19.54 -5.47
C LEU A 129 1.51 19.03 -4.02
N SER A 130 0.30 18.86 -3.49
CA SER A 130 0.08 18.34 -2.14
C SER A 130 0.59 16.91 -1.99
N ASP A 131 0.40 16.08 -3.02
CA ASP A 131 0.98 14.73 -3.10
C ASP A 131 2.52 14.78 -3.07
N GLY A 132 3.12 15.65 -3.88
CA GLY A 132 4.58 15.88 -3.90
C GLY A 132 5.16 16.33 -2.55
N ILE A 133 4.50 17.29 -1.90
CA ILE A 133 4.90 17.76 -0.57
C ILE A 133 4.75 16.64 0.46
N GLY A 134 3.65 15.88 0.42
CA GLY A 134 3.43 14.72 1.27
C GLY A 134 4.52 13.66 1.10
N SER A 135 4.94 13.41 -0.14
CA SER A 135 6.01 12.45 -0.48
C SER A 135 7.35 12.92 0.08
N MET A 136 7.64 14.21 -0.04
CA MET A 136 8.85 14.81 0.51
C MET A 136 8.89 14.69 2.04
N ILE A 137 7.79 15.03 2.73
CA ILE A 137 7.68 14.88 4.18
C ILE A 137 7.80 13.41 4.58
N GLY A 138 7.18 12.50 3.83
CA GLY A 138 7.31 11.06 4.02
C GLY A 138 8.77 10.59 3.95
N GLY A 139 9.51 11.06 2.95
CA GLY A 139 10.94 10.78 2.82
C GLY A 139 11.76 11.23 4.03
N VAL A 140 11.42 12.36 4.65
CA VAL A 140 12.08 12.85 5.89
C VAL A 140 11.90 11.88 7.06
N VAL A 141 10.73 11.25 7.17
CA VAL A 141 10.43 10.27 8.23
C VAL A 141 10.68 8.82 7.82
N GLY A 142 11.33 8.61 6.67
CA GLY A 142 11.74 7.28 6.19
C GLY A 142 10.62 6.45 5.56
N THR A 143 9.52 7.07 5.11
CA THR A 143 8.50 6.38 4.31
C THR A 143 8.83 6.43 2.82
N LEU A 144 8.17 5.56 2.06
CA LEU A 144 8.16 5.64 0.61
C LEU A 144 7.25 6.80 0.15
N PRO A 145 7.40 7.26 -1.12
CA PRO A 145 6.53 8.28 -1.68
C PRO A 145 5.06 7.85 -1.64
N ASN A 146 4.18 8.78 -1.29
CA ASN A 146 2.73 8.58 -1.25
C ASN A 146 2.10 8.88 -2.63
N THR A 147 0.85 8.45 -2.78
CA THR A 147 -0.03 8.75 -3.91
C THR A 147 -1.49 8.71 -3.44
N THR A 148 -2.42 9.15 -4.28
CA THR A 148 -3.86 9.09 -3.98
C THR A 148 -4.39 7.65 -4.06
N PHE A 149 -5.17 7.21 -3.07
CA PHE A 149 -5.78 5.88 -3.07
C PHE A 149 -7.08 5.86 -3.87
N SER A 150 -7.04 5.21 -5.03
CA SER A 150 -8.22 5.01 -5.89
C SER A 150 -9.34 4.22 -5.21
N GLN A 151 -9.03 3.33 -4.26
CA GLN A 151 -10.05 2.59 -3.51
C GLN A 151 -10.97 3.52 -2.69
N ASN A 152 -10.46 4.66 -2.23
CA ASN A 152 -11.28 5.62 -1.47
C ASN A 152 -12.30 6.33 -2.36
N VAL A 153 -12.02 6.47 -3.66
CA VAL A 153 -12.94 7.06 -4.62
C VAL A 153 -14.17 6.18 -4.79
N GLY A 154 -13.98 4.86 -4.94
CA GLY A 154 -15.07 3.90 -5.12
C GLY A 154 -15.93 3.67 -3.87
N LEU A 155 -15.57 4.26 -2.73
CA LEU A 155 -16.34 4.23 -1.49
C LEU A 155 -17.32 5.40 -1.35
N ILE A 156 -17.08 6.48 -2.09
CA ILE A 156 -17.96 7.65 -2.08
C ILE A 156 -19.19 7.30 -2.96
N PRO A 157 -20.41 7.40 -2.41
CA PRO A 157 -21.63 6.96 -3.08
C PRO A 157 -22.01 7.84 -4.28
#